data_AF-A0A258FLM5-F1
#
_entry.id   AF-A0A258FLM5-F1
#
_cell.length_a   1.000
_cell.length_b   1.000
_cell.length_c   1.000
_cell.angle_alpha   90.00
_cell.angle_beta   90.00
_cell.angle_gamma   90.00
#
_symmetry.space_group_name_H-M   'P 1'
#
loop_
_entity.id
_entity.type
_entity.pdbx_description
1 polymer ?
#
loop_
_entity_poly.entity_id
_entity_poly.type
_entity_poly.pdbx_seq_one_letter_code
_entity_poly.pdbx_strand_id
1 'polypeptide(L)'
;MAKAKTPITGSKGAGRGGAAAKPPAVAMATAAPSPPKKRTSPAQFAREVRGEAKKITWTSWKETWITSIMVFIMVVVTALFLRIVDIGLGAMIQQLLKLAS
;
A
#
# COMPACT_ATOMS: atom_id res chain seq x y z
N MET A 1 -20.74 59.94 14.54
CA MET A 1 -19.38 59.32 14.57
C MET A 1 -19.17 58.64 13.21
N ALA A 2 -18.73 59.25 12.11
CA ALA A 2 -17.59 60.12 11.81
C ALA A 2 -16.21 59.48 12.03
N LYS A 3 -15.67 58.85 10.96
CA LYS A 3 -14.26 58.84 10.50
C LYS A 3 -14.23 58.14 9.12
N ALA A 4 -14.32 58.88 8.00
CA ALA A 4 -13.22 59.50 7.23
C ALA A 4 -12.42 58.43 6.44
N LYS A 5 -12.66 58.23 5.13
CA LYS A 5 -12.25 59.03 3.95
C LYS A 5 -10.74 59.11 3.82
N THR A 6 -10.15 58.49 2.78
CA THR A 6 -9.43 59.19 1.69
C THR A 6 -9.20 58.24 0.49
N PRO A 7 -9.66 58.62 -0.71
CA PRO A 7 -9.25 58.08 -2.00
C PRO A 7 -8.07 58.90 -2.56
N ILE A 8 -7.06 58.25 -3.15
CA ILE A 8 -6.06 58.90 -4.01
C ILE A 8 -5.68 57.91 -5.12
N THR A 9 -6.09 58.17 -6.38
CA THR A 9 -5.29 58.87 -7.41
C THR A 9 -4.08 58.02 -7.82
N GLY A 10 -3.98 57.47 -9.03
CA GLY A 10 -4.23 58.10 -10.33
C GLY A 10 -2.88 58.54 -10.94
N SER A 11 -2.32 57.73 -11.82
CA SER A 11 -1.19 58.05 -12.72
C SER A 11 -1.27 57.01 -13.85
N LYS A 12 -1.84 57.25 -15.05
CA LYS A 12 -1.52 58.23 -16.12
C LYS A 12 -0.02 58.20 -16.44
N GLY A 13 0.49 57.69 -17.55
CA GLY A 13 -0.05 57.23 -18.83
C GLY A 13 1.13 57.03 -19.81
N ALA A 14 0.80 56.86 -21.10
CA ALA A 14 1.69 56.86 -22.28
C ALA A 14 2.57 55.60 -22.49
N GLY A 15 2.65 54.95 -23.67
CA GLY A 15 2.10 55.16 -25.01
C GLY A 15 2.14 53.80 -25.75
N ARG A 16 1.16 53.44 -26.58
CA ARG A 16 1.13 53.64 -28.04
C ARG A 16 2.47 53.44 -28.77
N GLY A 17 2.57 52.37 -29.56
CA GLY A 17 3.29 52.39 -30.84
C GLY A 17 4.08 51.13 -31.23
N GLY A 18 3.76 50.56 -32.41
CA GLY A 18 4.62 49.64 -33.19
C GLY A 18 4.20 48.17 -33.07
N ALA A 19 3.36 47.58 -33.93
CA ALA A 19 3.54 47.36 -35.38
C ALA A 19 4.90 46.73 -35.74
N ALA A 20 4.95 45.39 -35.78
CA ALA A 20 5.78 44.64 -36.71
C ALA A 20 5.21 43.22 -36.86
N ALA A 21 4.45 43.03 -37.94
CA ALA A 21 4.08 41.73 -38.46
C ALA A 21 5.33 41.05 -39.05
N LYS A 22 5.49 39.75 -38.78
CA LYS A 22 6.15 38.81 -39.70
C LYS A 22 5.70 37.37 -39.45
N PRO A 23 4.81 36.82 -40.29
CA PRO A 23 4.92 35.43 -40.75
C PRO A 23 5.38 35.45 -42.23
N PRO A 24 5.75 34.33 -42.88
CA PRO A 24 5.97 32.97 -42.39
C PRO A 24 7.34 32.41 -42.81
N ALA A 25 7.94 31.52 -42.02
CA ALA A 25 8.95 30.59 -42.52
C ALA A 25 8.55 29.19 -42.06
N VAL A 26 8.01 28.46 -43.02
CA VAL A 26 7.75 27.03 -43.02
C VAL A 26 9.01 26.25 -42.61
N ALA A 27 9.18 26.01 -41.32
CA ALA A 27 10.11 25.02 -40.79
C ALA A 27 9.28 23.84 -40.26
N MET A 28 8.90 22.99 -41.20
CA MET A 28 8.67 21.56 -41.08
C MET A 28 8.08 21.06 -39.76
N ALA A 29 6.78 20.75 -39.82
CA ALA A 29 6.21 19.66 -39.06
C ALA A 29 7.07 18.39 -39.26
N THR A 30 7.89 18.06 -38.26
CA THR A 30 8.36 16.70 -38.05
C THR A 30 7.60 16.14 -36.87
N ALA A 31 6.93 15.04 -37.15
CA ALA A 31 6.18 14.15 -36.28
C ALA A 31 6.45 14.28 -34.77
N ALA A 32 5.36 14.38 -34.02
CA ALA A 32 5.33 14.13 -32.59
C ALA A 32 6.04 12.81 -32.25
N PRO A 33 7.00 12.78 -31.31
CA PRO A 33 7.32 11.56 -30.62
C PRO A 33 6.26 11.36 -29.54
N SER A 34 5.41 10.35 -29.75
CA SER A 34 4.53 9.83 -28.71
C SER A 34 5.32 9.61 -27.42
N PRO A 35 4.74 9.93 -26.25
CA PRO A 35 5.45 9.97 -24.97
C PRO A 35 6.13 8.63 -24.74
N PRO A 36 7.41 8.59 -24.32
CA PRO A 36 8.03 7.35 -23.94
C PRO A 36 7.18 6.77 -22.82
N LYS A 37 6.49 5.66 -23.13
CA LYS A 37 5.70 4.90 -22.18
C LYS A 37 6.68 4.53 -21.06
N LYS A 38 6.67 5.32 -19.98
CA LYS A 38 7.48 5.07 -18.80
C LYS A 38 6.99 3.74 -18.28
N ARG A 39 7.66 2.67 -18.70
CA ARG A 39 7.52 1.37 -18.07
C ARG A 39 7.87 1.66 -16.63
N THR A 40 6.87 1.59 -15.77
CA THR A 40 6.96 1.66 -14.32
C THR A 40 8.22 0.89 -13.93
N SER A 41 9.31 1.63 -13.70
CA SER A 41 10.59 0.99 -13.46
C SER A 41 10.46 0.29 -12.11
N PRO A 42 11.19 -0.81 -11.87
CA PRO A 42 11.16 -1.48 -10.57
C PRO A 42 11.41 -0.51 -9.40
N ALA A 43 12.21 0.53 -9.64
CA ALA A 43 12.45 1.62 -8.70
C ALA A 43 11.22 2.52 -8.45
N GLN A 44 10.34 2.73 -9.43
CA GLN A 44 9.12 3.51 -9.29
C GLN A 44 8.04 2.71 -8.52
N PHE A 45 7.87 1.43 -8.86
CA PHE A 45 6.98 0.52 -8.11
C PHE A 45 7.39 0.37 -6.64
N ALA A 46 8.69 0.26 -6.34
CA ALA A 46 9.13 0.18 -4.95
C ALA A 46 8.74 1.43 -4.12
N ARG A 47 8.67 2.60 -4.77
CA ARG A 47 8.22 3.85 -4.13
C ARG A 47 6.70 3.87 -3.93
N GLU A 48 5.94 3.38 -4.89
CA GLU A 48 4.48 3.22 -4.80
C GLU A 48 4.10 2.17 -3.73
N VAL A 49 4.73 0.99 -3.76
CA VAL A 49 4.55 -0.07 -2.76
C VAL A 49 4.92 0.41 -1.37
N ARG A 50 5.98 1.21 -1.20
CA ARG A 50 6.33 1.77 0.11
C ARG A 50 5.36 2.87 0.58
N GLY A 51 4.67 3.54 -0.34
CA GLY A 51 3.57 4.46 -0.05
C GLY A 51 2.30 3.74 0.40
N GLU A 52 1.95 2.64 -0.28
CA GLU A 52 0.81 1.80 0.08
C GLU A 52 1.09 0.92 1.31
N ALA A 53 2.32 0.44 1.50
CA ALA A 53 2.72 -0.38 2.64
C ALA A 53 2.63 0.37 3.97
N LYS A 54 2.74 1.71 3.96
CA LYS A 54 2.51 2.54 5.16
C LYS A 54 1.05 2.56 5.60
N LYS A 55 0.11 2.22 4.70
CA LYS A 55 -1.31 2.09 5.02
C LYS A 55 -1.64 0.74 5.63
N ILE A 56 -0.71 -0.22 5.56
CA ILE A 56 -0.85 -1.52 6.23
C ILE A 56 -0.56 -1.29 7.71
N THR A 57 -1.61 -1.01 8.46
CA THR A 57 -1.54 -1.03 9.93
C THR A 57 -1.43 -2.49 10.34
N TRP A 58 -0.21 -3.01 10.40
CA TRP A 58 -0.01 -4.36 10.91
C TRP A 58 -0.58 -4.45 12.32
N THR A 59 -1.40 -5.47 12.57
CA THR A 59 -1.98 -5.75 13.88
C THR A 59 -0.88 -5.75 14.94
N SER A 60 -1.21 -5.24 16.13
CA SER A 60 -0.26 -5.23 17.23
C SER A 60 0.11 -6.67 17.61
N TRP A 61 1.40 -6.91 17.87
CA TRP A 61 1.91 -8.21 18.33
C TRP A 61 1.12 -8.78 19.50
N LYS A 62 0.54 -7.92 20.35
CA LYS A 62 -0.30 -8.31 21.49
C LYS A 62 -1.55 -9.08 21.04
N GLU A 63 -2.22 -8.62 19.99
CA GLU A 63 -3.46 -9.23 19.49
C GLU A 63 -3.15 -10.57 18.79
N THR A 64 -2.09 -10.61 17.98
CA THR A 64 -1.62 -11.85 17.35
C THR A 64 -1.28 -12.92 18.38
N TRP A 65 -0.67 -12.53 19.52
CA TRP A 65 -0.29 -13.45 20.59
C TRP A 65 -1.52 -14.03 21.29
N ILE A 66 -2.54 -13.21 21.54
CA ILE A 66 -3.81 -13.64 22.16
C ILE A 66 -4.52 -14.65 21.24
N THR A 67 -4.66 -14.34 19.96
CA THR A 67 -5.29 -15.26 18.99
C THR A 67 -4.50 -16.56 18.86
N SER A 68 -3.16 -16.49 18.87
CA SER A 68 -2.30 -17.67 18.83
C SER A 68 -2.49 -18.55 20.07
N ILE A 69 -2.60 -17.96 21.27
CA ILE A 69 -2.83 -18.71 22.51
C ILE A 69 -4.19 -19.40 22.50
N MET A 70 -5.24 -18.73 22.03
CA MET A 70 -6.57 -19.33 21.93
C MET A 70 -6.53 -20.60 21.07
N VAL A 71 -5.86 -20.53 19.91
CA VAL A 71 -5.67 -21.69 19.03
C VAL A 71 -4.74 -22.72 19.67
N PHE A 72 -3.67 -22.28 20.33
CA PHE A 72 -2.71 -23.17 20.99
C PHE A 72 -3.37 -24.05 22.06
N ILE A 73 -4.29 -23.50 22.85
CA ILE A 73 -5.05 -24.26 23.86
C ILE A 73 -5.84 -25.39 23.19
N MET A 74 -6.54 -25.12 22.09
CA MET A 74 -7.26 -26.15 21.33
C MET A 74 -6.33 -27.23 20.82
N VAL A 75 -5.18 -26.84 20.26
CA VAL A 75 -4.16 -27.78 19.76
C VAL A 75 -3.62 -28.66 20.89
N VAL A 76 -3.38 -28.10 22.08
CA VAL A 76 -2.93 -28.86 23.26
C VAL A 76 -3.99 -29.89 23.67
N VAL A 77 -5.27 -29.51 23.70
CA VAL A 77 -6.36 -30.45 24.01
C VAL A 77 -6.40 -31.60 23.00
N THR A 78 -6.33 -31.29 21.70
CA THR A 78 -6.28 -32.31 20.65
C THR A 78 -5.03 -33.19 20.76
N ALA A 79 -3.86 -32.62 21.06
CA ALA A 79 -2.63 -33.38 21.23
C ALA A 79 -2.71 -34.36 22.42
N LEU A 80 -3.32 -33.94 23.53
CA LEU A 80 -3.58 -34.82 24.68
C LEU A 80 -4.57 -35.94 24.32
N PHE A 81 -5.62 -35.63 23.55
CA PHE A 81 -6.55 -36.64 23.06
C PHE A 81 -5.84 -37.68 22.18
N LEU A 82 -5.07 -37.25 21.19
CA LEU A 82 -4.31 -38.14 20.31
C LEU A 82 -3.33 -39.00 21.11
N ARG A 83 -2.60 -38.39 22.06
CA ARG A 83 -1.69 -39.11 22.98
C ARG A 83 -2.36 -40.29 23.69
N ILE A 84 -3.59 -40.11 24.17
CA ILE A 84 -4.35 -41.16 24.84
C ILE A 84 -4.74 -42.25 23.85
N VAL A 85 -5.23 -41.86 22.66
CA VAL A 85 -5.61 -42.79 21.60
C VAL A 85 -4.41 -43.64 21.15
N ASP A 86 -3.25 -43.03 20.95
CA ASP A 86 -2.02 -43.72 20.55
C ASP A 86 -1.61 -44.77 21.59
N ILE A 87 -1.65 -44.43 22.88
CA ILE A 87 -1.37 -45.37 23.97
C ILE A 87 -2.41 -46.50 24.00
N GLY A 88 -3.69 -46.16 23.86
CA GLY A 88 -4.80 -47.12 23.89
C GLY A 88 -4.73 -48.14 22.75
N LEU A 89 -4.45 -47.67 21.53
CA LEU A 89 -4.27 -48.54 20.36
C LEU A 89 -3.05 -49.45 20.53
N GLY A 90 -1.92 -48.93 21.00
CA GLY A 90 -0.73 -49.74 21.29
C GLY A 90 -1.01 -50.84 22.33
N ALA A 91 -1.70 -50.49 23.42
CA ALA A 91 -2.08 -51.45 24.46
C ALA A 91 -3.05 -52.52 23.94
N MET A 92 -4.04 -52.13 23.11
CA MET A 92 -4.97 -53.05 22.46
C MET A 92 -4.26 -54.05 21.56
N ILE A 93 -3.33 -53.58 20.72
CA ILE A 93 -2.56 -54.46 19.82
C ILE A 93 -1.68 -55.42 20.62
N GLN A 94 -1.03 -54.95 21.68
CA GLN A 94 -0.23 -55.78 22.60
C GLN A 94 -1.07 -56.88 23.27
N GLN A 95 -2.31 -56.57 23.67
CA GLN A 95 -3.24 -57.57 24.19
C GLN A 95 -3.63 -58.60 23.14
N LEU A 96 -3.89 -58.17 21.89
CA LEU A 96 -4.17 -59.09 20.79
C LEU A 96 -2.99 -60.04 20.53
N LEU A 97 -1.76 -59.52 20.50
CA LEU A 97 -0.55 -60.31 20.27
C LEU A 97 -0.33 -61.34 21.38
N LYS A 98 -0.62 -60.98 22.63
CA LYS A 98 -0.55 -61.89 23.79
C LYS A 98 -1.60 -63.00 23.77
N LEU A 99 -2.76 -62.77 23.15
CA LEU A 99 -3.82 -63.78 23.00
C LEU A 99 -3.59 -64.68 21.79
N ALA A 100 -2.87 -64.19 20.77
CA ALA A 100 -2.56 -64.93 19.55
C ALA A 100 -1.27 -65.77 19.63
N SER A 101 -0.38 -65.46 20.58
CA SER A 101 0.85 -66.22 20.84
C SER A 101 0.66 -67.24 21.96
#